data_AF-A0A0D8XJL4-F1
#
_entry.id   AF-A0A0D8XJL4-F1
#
_cell.length_a   1.000
_cell.length_b   1.000
_cell.length_c   1.000
_cell.angle_alpha   90.00
_cell.angle_beta   90.00
_cell.angle_gamma   90.00
#
_symmetry.space_group_name_H-M   'P 1'
#
loop_
_entity.id
_entity.type
_entity.pdbx_description
1 polymer ?
#
loop_
_entity_poly.entity_id
_entity_poly.type
_entity_poly.pdbx_seq_one_letter_code
_entity_poly.pdbx_strand_id
1 'polypeptide(L)' 'MLRRVDFRAMYYDILDGEHVLSTRVLEVSVWNSGGLMDNNKLYMLYVPLQKLKNRPEDRKGNRILEGWFALDKNI' A
#
# COMPACT_ATOMS: atom_id res chain seq x y z
N MET A 1 -19.83 -7.69 1.20
CA MET A 1 -19.15 -7.46 2.49
C MET A 1 -17.89 -6.65 2.21
N LEU A 2 -17.86 -5.37 2.58
CA LEU A 2 -16.66 -4.52 2.43
C LEU A 2 -15.87 -4.62 3.74
N ARG A 3 -14.61 -5.08 3.69
CA ARG A 3 -13.73 -5.10 4.87
C ARG A 3 -12.78 -3.91 4.78
N ARG A 4 -12.80 -3.06 5.80
CA ARG A 4 -11.76 -2.06 6.03
C ARG A 4 -10.48 -2.81 6.40
N VAL A 5 -9.40 -2.53 5.67
CA VAL A 5 -8.07 -3.05 5.97
C VAL A 5 -7.24 -1.85 6.42
N ASP A 6 -6.98 -1.76 7.72
CA ASP A 6 -6.07 -0.75 8.26
C ASP A 6 -4.65 -1.32 8.21
N PHE A 7 -3.81 -0.77 7.34
CA PHE A 7 -2.39 -1.11 7.31
C PHE A 7 -1.70 -0.45 8.50
N ARG A 8 -1.00 -1.26 9.33
CA ARG A 8 -0.18 -0.76 10.43
C ARG A 8 0.83 0.24 9.85
N ALA A 9 0.99 1.39 10.51
CA ALA A 9 1.88 2.47 10.06
C ALA A 9 3.24 1.91 9.62
N MET A 10 3.55 2.04 8.34
CA MET A 10 4.86 1.68 7.79
C MET A 10 5.82 2.82 8.14
N TYR A 11 6.65 2.60 9.15
CA TYR A 11 7.75 3.50 9.47
C TYR A 11 8.87 3.25 8.46
N TYR A 12 8.99 4.13 7.47
CA TYR A 12 10.15 4.17 6.59
C TYR A 12 11.16 5.14 7.20
N ASP A 13 12.33 4.65 7.65
CA ASP A 13 13.49 5.52 7.89
C ASP A 13 13.99 6.02 6.54
N ILE A 14 13.47 7.17 6.11
CA ILE A 14 13.83 7.76 4.83
C ILE A 14 15.13 8.55 4.99
N LEU A 15 16.25 7.82 5.10
CA LEU A 15 17.59 8.42 5.14
C LEU A 15 17.94 9.18 3.84
N ASP A 16 17.19 8.95 2.75
CA ASP A 16 17.27 9.65 1.44
C ASP A 16 15.91 10.26 0.99
N GLY A 17 15.09 10.65 1.98
CA GLY A 17 13.81 11.38 1.96
C GLY A 17 12.99 11.43 0.66
N GLU A 18 13.45 12.23 -0.29
CA GLU A 18 12.66 12.61 -1.45
C GLU A 18 12.76 11.65 -2.63
N HIS A 19 13.93 11.05 -2.86
CA HIS A 19 14.21 10.27 -4.08
C HIS A 19 13.66 8.84 -3.99
N VAL A 20 13.47 8.36 -2.77
CA VAL A 20 12.89 7.05 -2.46
C VAL A 20 11.39 7.03 -2.80
N LEU A 21 10.67 8.10 -2.44
CA LEU A 21 9.24 8.18 -2.70
C LEU A 21 8.91 8.31 -4.20
N SER A 22 9.79 8.91 -5.01
CA SER A 22 9.57 9.08 -6.45
C SER A 22 9.78 7.81 -7.27
N THR A 23 10.50 6.82 -6.74
CA THR A 23 10.95 5.63 -7.50
C THR A 23 10.34 4.32 -7.02
N ARG A 24 9.60 4.33 -5.91
CA ARG A 24 9.08 3.11 -5.27
C ARG A 24 7.56 3.01 -5.28
N VAL A 25 7.10 1.78 -5.13
CA VAL A 25 5.69 1.41 -4.98
C VAL A 25 5.47 0.69 -3.66
N LEU A 26 4.30 0.86 -3.05
CA LEU A 26 3.79 -0.02 -2.01
C LEU A 26 3.04 -1.17 -2.68
N GLU A 27 3.56 -2.39 -2.57
CA GLU A 27 2.83 -3.60 -2.94
C GLU A 27 1.86 -3.96 -1.82
N VAL A 28 0.59 -4.13 -2.17
CA VAL A 28 -0.47 -4.64 -1.31
C VAL A 28 -1.00 -5.93 -1.93
N SER A 29 -1.09 -6.98 -1.13
CA SER A 29 -1.59 -8.28 -1.58
C SER A 29 -2.71 -8.79 -0.70
N VAL A 30 -3.76 -9.34 -1.31
CA VAL A 30 -4.90 -9.95 -0.61
C VAL A 30 -4.77 -11.46 -0.70
N TRP A 31 -4.77 -12.13 0.46
CA TRP A 31 -4.61 -13.57 0.57
C TRP A 31 -5.87 -14.22 1.13
N ASN A 32 -6.20 -15.42 0.63
CA ASN A 32 -7.20 -16.29 1.22
C ASN A 32 -6.57 -17.12 2.34
N SER A 33 -7.07 -17.00 3.57
CA SER A 33 -6.54 -17.73 4.73
C SER A 33 -7.06 -19.17 4.85
N GLY A 34 -7.86 -19.66 3.90
CA GLY A 34 -8.59 -20.92 4.01
C GLY A 34 -8.31 -21.98 2.93
N GLY A 35 -7.30 -21.79 2.07
CA GLY A 35 -7.03 -22.70 0.95
C GLY A 35 -5.97 -23.76 1.25
N LEU A 36 -6.26 -25.02 0.90
CA LEU A 36 -5.33 -26.15 0.88
C LEU A 36 -4.31 -26.09 -0.28
N MET A 37 -4.39 -25.08 -1.16
CA MET A 37 -3.50 -24.94 -2.32
C MET A 37 -2.38 -23.91 -2.06
N ASP A 38 -1.26 -24.11 -2.75
CA ASP A 38 -0.02 -23.35 -2.58
C ASP A 38 -0.12 -21.88 -3.03
N ASN A 39 -1.17 -21.50 -3.76
CA ASN A 39 -1.35 -20.16 -4.32
C ASN A 39 -2.57 -19.44 -3.71
N ASN A 40 -2.41 -19.00 -2.47
CA ASN A 40 -3.47 -18.34 -1.70
C ASN A 40 -3.55 -16.82 -1.95
N LYS A 41 -2.64 -16.23 -2.74
CA LYS A 41 -2.65 -14.81 -3.10
C LYS A 41 -3.68 -14.58 -4.21
N LEU A 42 -4.80 -13.93 -3.87
CA LEU A 42 -5.94 -13.71 -4.76
C LEU A 42 -5.75 -12.47 -5.64
N TYR A 43 -5.26 -11.39 -5.04
CA TYR A 43 -5.20 -10.08 -5.67
C TYR A 43 -3.96 -9.29 -5.27
N MET A 44 -3.58 -8.36 -6.13
CA MET A 44 -2.46 -7.44 -5.94
C MET A 44 -2.84 -6.00 -6.29
N LEU A 45 -2.12 -5.06 -5.67
CA LEU A 45 -2.18 -3.63 -5.96
C LEU A 45 -0.79 -3.04 -5.76
N TYR A 46 -0.35 -2.24 -6.72
CA TYR A 46 0.86 -1.42 -6.60
C TYR A 46 0.47 0.05 -6.48
N VAL A 47 0.79 0.67 -5.35
CA VAL A 47 0.54 2.10 -5.11
C VAL A 47 1.84 2.87 -5.23
N PRO A 48 2.04 3.72 -6.27
CA PRO A 48 3.23 4.55 -6.37
C PRO A 48 3.37 5.48 -5.16
N LEU A 49 4.51 5.44 -4.47
CA LEU A 49 4.76 6.28 -3.29
C LEU A 49 4.86 7.77 -3.64
N GLN A 50 5.09 8.10 -4.91
CA GLN A 50 5.04 9.48 -5.39
C GLN A 50 3.64 10.10 -5.15
N LYS A 51 2.58 9.28 -5.17
CA LYS A 51 1.23 9.74 -4.84
C LYS A 51 1.12 10.20 -3.38
N LEU A 52 1.88 9.59 -2.46
CA LEU A 52 2.00 10.05 -1.06
C LEU A 52 2.84 11.34 -0.99
N LYS A 53 3.95 11.44 -1.73
CA LYS A 53 4.77 12.67 -1.82
C LYS A 53 3.97 13.90 -2.30
N ASN A 54 2.92 13.70 -3.09
CA ASN A 54 2.08 14.80 -3.56
C ASN A 54 0.94 15.16 -2.58
N ARG A 55 0.79 14.46 -1.45
CA ARG A 55 -0.23 14.76 -0.44
C ARG A 55 0.29 15.78 0.59
N PRO A 56 -0.58 16.67 1.08
CA PRO A 56 -0.23 17.55 2.19
C PRO A 56 0.08 16.74 3.45
N GLU A 57 0.99 17.26 4.27
CA GLU A 57 1.26 16.73 5.61
C GLU A 57 0.25 17.26 6.62
N ASP A 58 -0.12 16.43 7.58
CA ASP A 58 -0.88 16.84 8.76
C ASP A 58 0.03 17.58 9.77
N ARG A 59 -0.56 18.07 10.87
CA ARG A 59 0.18 18.78 11.93
C ARG A 59 1.26 17.93 12.64
N LYS A 60 1.26 16.62 12.43
CA LYS A 60 2.22 15.65 12.98
C LYS A 60 3.24 15.19 11.94
N GLY A 61 3.23 15.76 10.72
CA GLY A 61 4.12 15.37 9.62
C GLY A 61 3.68 14.11 8.88
N ASN A 62 2.46 13.61 9.08
CA ASN A 62 1.98 12.41 8.37
C ASN A 62 1.33 12.78 7.06
N ARG A 63 1.51 11.91 6.06
CA ARG A 63 0.81 11.97 4.77
C ARG A 63 -0.18 10.82 4.70
N ILE A 64 -1.43 11.12 4.38
CA ILE A 64 -2.50 10.13 4.31
C ILE A 64 -2.93 9.95 2.85
N LEU A 65 -2.95 8.70 2.40
CA LEU A 65 -3.51 8.31 1.11
C LEU A 65 -4.72 7.41 1.36
N GLU A 66 -5.91 7.98 1.23
CA GLU A 66 -7.19 7.29 1.42
C GLU A 66 -7.96 7.23 0.10
N GLY A 67 -8.63 6.10 -0.16
CA GLY A 67 -9.46 5.93 -1.34
C GLY A 67 -9.75 4.47 -1.68
N TRP A 68 -10.56 4.29 -2.72
CA TRP A 68 -10.81 2.99 -3.34
C TRP A 68 -9.76 2.70 -4.41
N PHE A 69 -9.21 1.48 -4.39
CA PHE A 69 -8.19 1.04 -5.34
C PHE A 69 -8.69 -0.18 -6.10
N ALA A 70 -8.51 -0.17 -7.42
CA ALA A 70 -8.73 -1.36 -8.24
C ALA A 70 -7.66 -2.40 -7.92
N LEU A 71 -8.08 -3.66 -7.82
CA LEU A 71 -7.20 -4.79 -7.55
C LEU A 71 -6.99 -5.58 -8.83
N ASP A 72 -5.75 -5.93 -9.12
CA ASP A 72 -5.41 -6.84 -10.20
C ASP A 72 -5.49 -8.29 -9.70
N LYS A 73 -6.03 -9.18 -10.52
CA LYS A 73 -5.99 -10.63 -10.22
C LYS A 73 -4.56 -11.10 -10.28
N ASN A 74 -4.15 -11.89 -9.29
CA ASN A 74 -2.88 -12.59 -9.37
C ASN A 74 -3.01 -13.73 -10.39
N ILE A 75 -2.38 -13.60 -11.56
CA ILE A 75 -2.36 -14.60 -12.64
C ILE A 75 -1.18 -15.54 -12.42
#